data_AF-A0A833LMB1-F1
#
_entry.id   AF-A0A833LMB1-F1
#
_cell.length_a   1.000
_cell.length_b   1.000
_cell.length_c   1.000
_cell.angle_alpha   90.00
_cell.angle_beta   90.00
_cell.angle_gamma   90.00
#
_symmetry.space_group_name_H-M   'P 1'
#
loop_
_entity.id
_entity.type
_entity.pdbx_description
1 polymer ?
#
loop_
_entity_poly.entity_id
_entity_poly.type
_entity_poly.pdbx_seq_one_letter_code
_entity_poly.pdbx_strand_id
1 'polypeptide(L)' 'MVAPLKVGVAGLGNVGAAVVRLIRDPNSPLAARCGRAVDVAAVCARDK' A
#
# COMPACT_ATOMS: atom_id res chain seq x y z
N MET A 1 1.42 13.53 -16.27
CA MET A 1 1.11 12.28 -15.53
C MET A 1 1.94 12.28 -14.24
N VAL A 2 1.29 12.32 -13.07
CA VAL A 2 2.02 12.31 -11.79
C VAL A 2 2.44 10.86 -11.49
N ALA A 3 3.71 10.65 -11.14
CA ALA A 3 4.20 9.32 -10.81
C ALA A 3 3.40 8.71 -9.64
N PRO A 4 3.30 7.38 -9.48
CA PRO A 4 2.69 6.79 -8.28
C PRO A 4 3.47 7.12 -7.01
N LEU A 5 2.77 7.20 -5.88
CA LEU A 5 3.38 7.26 -4.54
C LEU A 5 3.76 5.84 -4.14
N LYS A 6 5.07 5.57 -4.08
CA LYS A 6 5.62 4.28 -3.69
C LYS A 6 5.75 4.20 -2.18
N VAL A 7 5.07 3.23 -1.56
CA VAL A 7 5.10 3.01 -0.10
C VAL A 7 5.69 1.65 0.24
N GLY A 8 6.48 1.60 1.31
CA GLY A 8 6.98 0.37 1.91
C GLY A 8 6.16 0.01 3.15
N VAL A 9 5.87 -1.28 3.35
CA VAL A 9 5.15 -1.78 4.54
C VAL A 9 6.12 -2.55 5.43
N ALA A 10 6.36 -2.06 6.65
CA ALA A 10 7.17 -2.73 7.64
C ALA A 10 6.28 -3.56 8.58
N GLY A 11 6.33 -4.88 8.42
CA GLY A 11 5.50 -5.88 9.09
C GLY A 11 4.30 -6.30 8.24
N LEU A 12 4.08 -7.62 8.13
CA LEU A 12 2.96 -8.21 7.35
C LEU A 12 1.93 -8.95 8.22
N GLY A 13 2.00 -8.83 9.56
CA GLY A 13 0.96 -9.38 10.44
C GLY A 13 -0.44 -8.84 10.10
N ASN A 14 -1.45 -9.15 10.91
CA ASN A 14 -2.86 -8.81 10.62
C ASN A 14 -3.09 -7.40 10.05
N VAL A 15 -2.46 -6.39 10.67
CA VAL A 15 -2.56 -4.99 10.22
C VAL A 15 -1.83 -4.75 8.89
N GLY A 16 -0.59 -5.24 8.76
CA GLY A 16 0.21 -5.06 7.54
C GLY A 16 -0.47 -5.68 6.32
N ALA A 17 -1.00 -6.89 6.46
CA ALA A 17 -1.76 -7.56 5.41
C ALA A 17 -3.04 -6.80 5.03
N ALA A 18 -3.80 -6.31 6.02
CA ALA A 18 -5.00 -5.51 5.78
C ALA A 18 -4.69 -4.18 5.06
N VAL A 19 -3.60 -3.51 5.44
CA VAL A 19 -3.14 -2.28 4.79
C VAL A 19 -2.75 -2.55 3.32
N VAL A 20 -1.96 -3.58 3.05
CA VAL A 20 -1.61 -3.96 1.66
C VAL A 20 -2.87 -4.24 0.84
N ARG A 21 -3.86 -4.91 1.43
CA ARG A 21 -5.13 -5.20 0.78
C ARG A 21 -5.92 -3.93 0.46
N LEU A 22 -6.01 -2.97 1.38
CA LEU A 22 -6.70 -1.69 1.17
C LEU A 22 -6.01 -0.80 0.13
N ILE A 23 -4.68 -0.86 0.04
CA ILE A 23 -3.92 -0.11 -0.97
C ILE A 23 -4.10 -0.73 -2.36
N ARG A 24 -4.17 -2.07 -2.45
CA ARG A 24 -4.35 -2.79 -3.72
C ARG A 24 -5.81 -2.87 -4.19
N ASP A 25 -6.76 -2.43 -3.37
CA ASP A 25 -8.18 -2.42 -3.75
C ASP A 25 -8.40 -1.36 -4.85
N PRO A 26 -8.83 -1.74 -6.06
CA PRO A 26 -9.09 -0.80 -7.15
C PRO A 26 -10.22 0.19 -6.85
N ASN A 27 -11.12 -0.14 -5.92
CA ASN A 27 -12.20 0.74 -5.47
C ASN A 27 -11.77 1.65 -4.31
N SER A 28 -10.51 1.58 -3.89
CA SER A 28 -9.99 2.37 -2.79
C SER A 28 -10.03 3.87 -3.12
N PRO A 29 -10.54 4.73 -2.22
CA PRO A 29 -10.56 6.17 -2.43
C PRO A 29 -9.16 6.81 -2.29
N LEU A 30 -8.12 6.02 -2.03
CA LEU A 30 -6.76 6.51 -1.75
C LEU A 30 -6.19 7.35 -2.89
N ALA A 31 -6.33 6.91 -4.14
CA ALA A 31 -5.79 7.66 -5.28
C ALA A 31 -6.43 9.06 -5.41
N ALA A 32 -7.75 9.15 -5.18
CA ALA A 32 -8.48 10.41 -5.19
C ALA A 32 -8.06 11.33 -4.02
N ARG A 33 -7.87 10.76 -2.82
CA ARG A 33 -7.44 11.51 -1.63
C ARG A 33 -5.99 11.98 -1.70
N CYS A 34 -5.11 11.17 -2.31
CA CYS A 34 -3.68 11.47 -2.44
C CYS A 34 -3.34 12.29 -3.70
N GLY A 35 -4.28 12.44 -4.63
CA GLY A 35 -4.06 13.12 -5.91
C GLY A 35 -3.13 12.36 -6.88
N ARG A 36 -2.78 11.11 -6.55
CA ARG A 36 -1.92 10.21 -7.34
C ARG A 36 -2.15 8.77 -6.89
N ALA A 37 -1.85 7.81 -7.76
CA ALA A 37 -1.90 6.39 -7.41
C ALA A 37 -0.98 6.07 -6.22
N VAL A 38 -1.34 5.08 -5.40
CA VAL A 38 -0.55 4.61 -4.25
C VAL A 38 -0.20 3.16 -4.48
N ASP A 39 1.10 2.85 -4.56
CA ASP A 39 1.60 1.52 -4.88
C ASP A 39 2.48 0.99 -3.75
N VAL A 40 2.23 -0.26 -3.35
CA VAL A 40 3.12 -0.99 -2.42
C VAL A 40 4.36 -1.44 -3.18
N ALA A 41 5.49 -0.78 -2.92
CA ALA A 41 6.76 -1.05 -3.60
C ALA A 41 7.61 -2.13 -2.91
N ALA A 42 7.48 -2.25 -1.58
CA ALA A 42 8.23 -3.24 -0.80
C ALA A 42 7.48 -3.62 0.48
N VAL A 43 7.76 -4.82 0.97
CA VAL A 43 7.34 -5.28 2.30
C VAL A 43 8.57 -5.81 3.02
N CYS A 44 8.78 -5.38 4.26
CA CYS A 44 9.79 -5.94 5.15
C CYS A 44 9.07 -6.68 6.28
N ALA A 45 9.18 -8.00 6.32
CA ALA A 45 8.61 -8.81 7.38
C ALA A 45 9.62 -9.88 7.81
N ARG A 46 9.50 -10.33 9.06
CA ARG A 46 10.27 -11.47 9.56
C ARG A 46 9.49 -12.73 9.24
N ASP A 47 10.21 -13.74 8.77
CA ASP A 47 9.71 -15.11 8.74
C ASP A 47 9.95 -15.75 10.11
N LYS A 48 9.04 -16.63 10.55
CA LYS A 48 9.14 -17.30 11.85
C LYS A 48 8.77 -18.76 11.73
#